data_AF-H2KZX5-F1
#
_entry.id   AF-H2KZX5-F1
#
_cell.length_a   1.000
_cell.length_b   1.000
_cell.length_c   1.000
_cell.angle_alpha   90.00
_cell.angle_beta   90.00
_cell.angle_gamma   90.00
#
_symmetry.space_group_name_H-M   'P 1'
#
loop_
_entity.id
_entity.type
_entity.pdbx_description
1 polymer ?
#
loop_
_entity_poly.entity_id
_entity_poly.type
_entity_poly.pdbx_seq_one_letter_code
_entity_poly.pdbx_strand_id
1 'polypeptide(L)'
;MNGCQTSSNDICQECDVSEIGQRSSNCQIASIRANEEILLRAIQLEDQRINDSKKYLFSTHTREVIQKFHKTFEPLDDVLRNLNEIYIKCIPEAGFFPEVKKGVVDGFVEKIADANLSFKNRNPEFEIFVTSCSHADPYALQQTFEYLNKAERFFARDEIQKICDHLVPAVDNYNFHLVVELGKRAKLLHDDLMKHRKDIHNGFHNLILTSHNNFSGLAIQQ
;
A
#
# COMPACT_ATOMS: atom_id res chain seq x y z
N MET A 1 -79.41 55.19 -48.63
CA MET A 1 -78.15 55.95 -48.76
C MET A 1 -77.44 55.89 -47.43
N ASN A 2 -76.22 55.33 -47.47
CA ASN A 2 -75.09 55.50 -46.55
C ASN A 2 -75.31 55.25 -45.05
N GLY A 3 -74.55 54.38 -44.39
CA GLY A 3 -73.35 53.70 -44.86
C GLY A 3 -72.76 52.81 -43.77
N CYS A 4 -72.06 51.78 -44.23
CA CYS A 4 -71.08 51.06 -43.44
C CYS A 4 -70.06 52.03 -42.85
N GLN A 5 -69.85 51.93 -41.54
CA GLN A 5 -68.56 52.19 -40.92
C GLN A 5 -68.24 50.98 -40.03
N THR A 6 -67.97 49.84 -40.65
CA THR A 6 -67.38 48.69 -39.96
C THR A 6 -65.87 48.85 -39.93
N SER A 7 -65.38 49.00 -38.70
CA SER A 7 -64.21 48.33 -38.13
C SER A 7 -62.90 48.40 -38.94
N SER A 8 -62.05 49.36 -38.60
CA SER A 8 -60.61 49.27 -38.87
C SER A 8 -59.77 49.25 -37.59
N ASN A 9 -60.33 48.88 -36.43
CA ASN A 9 -59.60 48.89 -35.15
C ASN A 9 -59.32 47.52 -34.51
N ASP A 10 -59.81 46.40 -35.06
CA ASP A 10 -59.63 45.10 -34.39
C ASP A 10 -58.38 44.32 -34.82
N ILE A 11 -57.63 44.79 -35.83
CA ILE A 11 -56.46 44.04 -36.34
C ILE A 11 -55.18 44.29 -35.53
N CYS A 12 -55.12 45.30 -34.65
CA CYS A 12 -53.93 45.52 -33.81
C CYS A 12 -53.94 44.80 -32.45
N GLN A 13 -55.10 44.35 -31.92
CA GLN A 13 -55.13 43.72 -30.59
C GLN A 13 -54.79 42.21 -30.61
N GLU A 14 -55.16 41.47 -31.66
CA GLU A 14 -54.82 40.04 -31.75
C GLU A 14 -53.32 39.79 -31.98
N CYS A 15 -52.64 40.69 -32.71
CA CYS A 15 -51.19 40.61 -32.90
C CYS A 15 -50.43 40.78 -31.58
N ASP A 16 -50.84 41.71 -30.71
CA ASP A 16 -50.18 41.95 -29.42
C ASP A 16 -50.35 40.76 -28.46
N VAL A 17 -51.53 40.15 -28.37
CA VAL A 17 -51.76 39.01 -27.46
C VAL A 17 -50.97 37.76 -27.91
N SER A 18 -50.94 37.50 -29.22
CA SER A 18 -50.14 36.38 -29.77
C SER A 18 -48.64 36.59 -29.54
N GLU A 19 -48.14 37.81 -29.73
CA GLU A 19 -46.73 38.13 -29.51
C GLU A 19 -46.35 38.07 -28.02
N ILE A 20 -47.21 38.56 -27.11
CA ILE A 20 -47.01 38.43 -25.66
C ILE A 20 -47.02 36.95 -25.25
N GLY A 21 -47.95 36.15 -25.78
CA GLY A 21 -48.03 34.71 -25.52
C GLY A 21 -46.77 33.96 -25.96
N GLN A 22 -46.29 34.24 -27.18
CA GLN A 22 -45.04 33.67 -27.69
C GLN A 22 -43.82 34.12 -26.88
N ARG A 23 -43.71 35.41 -26.53
CA ARG A 23 -42.62 35.92 -25.69
C ARG A 23 -42.62 35.29 -24.30
N SER A 24 -43.80 35.11 -23.70
CA SER A 24 -43.94 34.44 -22.39
C SER A 24 -43.54 32.96 -22.46
N SER A 25 -44.01 32.23 -23.48
CA SER A 25 -43.61 30.84 -23.73
C SER A 25 -42.11 30.70 -23.97
N ASN A 26 -41.52 31.58 -24.78
CA ASN A 26 -40.08 31.57 -25.05
C ASN A 26 -39.26 31.87 -23.79
N CYS A 27 -39.73 32.78 -22.94
CA CYS A 27 -39.12 33.08 -21.64
C CYS A 27 -39.17 31.86 -20.70
N GLN A 28 -40.31 31.17 -20.62
CA GLN A 28 -40.46 29.95 -19.84
C GLN A 28 -39.53 28.82 -20.34
N ILE A 29 -39.48 28.59 -21.64
CA ILE A 29 -38.59 27.57 -22.25
C ILE A 29 -37.11 27.91 -21.97
N ALA A 30 -36.72 29.17 -22.11
CA ALA A 30 -35.36 29.62 -21.82
C ALA A 30 -35.01 29.41 -20.33
N SER A 31 -35.95 29.71 -19.42
CA SER A 31 -35.77 29.49 -17.99
C SER A 31 -35.65 28.00 -17.63
N ILE A 32 -36.46 27.13 -18.24
CA ILE A 32 -36.37 25.68 -18.06
C ILE A 32 -35.00 25.16 -18.51
N ARG A 33 -34.55 25.54 -19.72
CA ARG A 33 -33.23 25.14 -20.23
C ARG A 33 -32.09 25.62 -19.35
N ALA A 34 -32.15 26.86 -18.86
CA ALA A 34 -31.15 27.39 -17.93
C ALA A 34 -31.11 26.58 -16.61
N ASN A 35 -32.28 26.22 -16.07
CA ASN A 35 -32.37 25.40 -14.87
C ASN A 35 -31.84 23.97 -15.09
N GLU A 36 -32.14 23.37 -16.25
CA GLU A 36 -31.59 22.06 -16.64
C GLU A 36 -30.07 22.11 -16.75
N GLU A 37 -29.50 23.14 -17.38
CA GLU A 37 -28.04 23.33 -17.45
C GLU A 37 -27.40 23.49 -16.06
N ILE A 38 -28.02 24.25 -15.16
CA ILE A 38 -27.55 24.40 -13.78
C ILE A 38 -27.58 23.06 -13.05
N LEU A 39 -28.66 22.29 -13.18
CA LEU A 39 -28.80 20.99 -12.53
C LEU A 39 -27.76 19.99 -13.07
N LEU A 40 -27.56 19.94 -14.39
CA LEU A 40 -26.55 19.08 -15.01
C LEU A 40 -25.14 19.44 -14.53
N ARG A 41 -24.81 20.73 -14.45
CA ARG A 41 -23.52 21.18 -13.88
C ARG A 41 -23.38 20.81 -12.41
N ALA A 42 -24.45 20.92 -11.62
CA ALA A 42 -24.43 20.54 -10.20
C ALA A 42 -24.18 19.04 -10.02
N ILE A 43 -24.83 18.19 -10.83
CA ILE A 43 -24.61 16.74 -10.84
C ILE A 43 -23.17 16.42 -11.23
N GLN A 44 -22.64 17.04 -12.30
CA GLN A 44 -21.26 16.84 -12.75
C GLN A 44 -20.24 17.22 -11.67
N LEU A 45 -20.45 18.34 -10.97
CA LEU A 45 -19.58 18.78 -9.88
C LEU A 45 -19.61 17.80 -8.70
N GLU A 46 -20.79 17.28 -8.35
CA GLU A 46 -20.91 16.32 -7.25
C GLU A 46 -20.27 14.97 -7.61
N ASP A 47 -20.47 14.48 -8.84
CA ASP A 47 -19.81 13.28 -9.35
C ASP A 47 -18.28 13.43 -9.34
N GLN A 48 -17.77 14.61 -9.74
CA GLN A 48 -16.35 14.91 -9.67
C GLN A 48 -15.84 14.87 -8.23
N ARG A 49 -16.53 15.51 -7.28
CA ARG A 49 -16.16 15.49 -5.85
C ARG A 49 -16.16 14.09 -5.24
N ILE A 50 -17.15 13.27 -5.60
CA ILE A 50 -17.22 11.87 -5.17
C ILE A 50 -16.03 11.09 -5.73
N ASN A 51 -15.70 11.28 -7.01
CA ASN A 51 -14.57 10.62 -7.64
C ASN A 51 -13.23 11.03 -7.04
N ASP A 52 -13.05 12.32 -6.74
CA ASP A 52 -11.83 12.83 -6.10
C ASP A 52 -11.70 12.30 -4.67
N SER A 53 -12.81 12.23 -3.93
CA SER A 53 -12.84 11.63 -2.59
C SER A 53 -12.49 10.14 -2.62
N LYS A 54 -13.03 9.38 -3.59
CA LYS A 54 -12.69 7.97 -3.79
C LYS A 54 -11.21 7.78 -4.14
N LYS A 55 -10.67 8.60 -5.03
CA LYS A 55 -9.24 8.58 -5.39
C LYS A 55 -8.35 8.89 -4.18
N TYR A 56 -8.74 9.85 -3.35
CA TYR A 56 -8.01 10.21 -2.13
C TYR A 56 -8.04 9.09 -1.09
N LEU A 57 -9.21 8.47 -0.86
CA LEU A 57 -9.32 7.32 0.05
C LEU A 57 -8.49 6.14 -0.45
N PHE A 58 -8.56 5.85 -1.75
CA PHE A 58 -7.79 4.79 -2.39
C PHE A 58 -6.28 4.98 -2.20
N SER A 59 -5.78 6.19 -2.45
CA SER A 59 -4.36 6.50 -2.30
C SER A 59 -3.90 6.42 -0.84
N THR A 60 -4.71 6.94 0.07
CA THR A 60 -4.42 6.96 1.50
C THR A 60 -4.35 5.55 2.07
N HIS A 61 -5.37 4.73 1.82
CA HIS A 61 -5.40 3.35 2.31
C HIS A 61 -4.27 2.51 1.72
N THR A 62 -3.99 2.67 0.42
CA THR A 62 -2.86 1.96 -0.23
C THR A 62 -1.53 2.33 0.41
N ARG A 63 -1.30 3.62 0.68
CA ARG A 63 -0.08 4.09 1.36
C ARG A 63 0.03 3.54 2.78
N GLU A 64 -1.07 3.49 3.52
CA GLU A 64 -1.09 2.97 4.88
C GLU A 64 -0.79 1.47 4.93
N VAL A 65 -1.37 0.67 4.01
CA VAL A 65 -1.02 -0.74 3.81
C VAL A 65 0.48 -0.91 3.57
N ILE A 66 1.03 -0.15 2.61
CA ILE A 66 2.45 -0.17 2.27
C ILE A 66 3.32 0.16 3.50
N GLN A 67 2.94 1.18 4.28
CA GLN A 67 3.67 1.56 5.50
C GLN A 67 3.58 0.51 6.61
N LYS A 68 2.40 -0.07 6.87
CA LYS A 68 2.23 -1.12 7.89
C LYS A 68 2.93 -2.41 7.45
N PHE A 69 2.92 -2.74 6.17
CA PHE A 69 3.69 -3.85 5.60
C PHE A 69 5.19 -3.68 5.85
N HIS A 70 5.75 -2.50 5.54
CA HIS A 70 7.17 -2.21 5.78
C HIS A 70 7.55 -2.41 7.26
N LYS A 71 6.72 -1.92 8.19
CA LYS A 71 6.93 -2.13 9.64
C LYS A 71 6.84 -3.61 10.04
N THR A 72 5.97 -4.37 9.40
CA THR A 72 5.83 -5.81 9.67
C THR A 72 7.06 -6.58 9.21
N PHE A 73 7.71 -6.11 8.15
CA PHE A 73 8.87 -6.75 7.54
C PHE A 73 10.22 -6.34 8.15
N GLU A 74 10.29 -5.21 8.85
CA GLU A 74 11.49 -4.69 9.54
C GLU A 74 12.28 -5.74 10.36
N PRO A 75 11.65 -6.68 11.10
CA PRO A 75 12.40 -7.71 11.83
C PRO A 75 13.28 -8.59 10.93
N LEU A 76 12.98 -8.72 9.63
CA LEU A 76 13.83 -9.46 8.71
C LEU A 76 15.23 -8.83 8.59
N ASP A 77 15.31 -7.49 8.60
CA ASP A 77 16.57 -6.77 8.50
C ASP A 77 17.43 -6.98 9.74
N ASP A 78 16.81 -7.12 10.91
CA ASP A 78 17.50 -7.48 12.14
C ASP A 78 17.98 -8.93 12.10
N VAL A 79 17.16 -9.88 11.65
CA VAL A 79 17.59 -11.28 11.47
C VAL A 79 18.79 -11.35 10.52
N LEU A 80 18.72 -10.68 9.37
CA LEU A 80 19.80 -10.66 8.38
C LEU A 80 21.10 -10.11 8.96
N ARG A 81 21.04 -8.96 9.63
CA ARG A 81 22.21 -8.33 10.24
C ARG A 81 22.87 -9.25 11.26
N ASN A 82 22.09 -9.88 12.13
CA ASN A 82 22.62 -10.72 13.19
C ASN A 82 23.08 -12.09 12.67
N LEU A 83 22.44 -12.67 11.65
CA LEU A 83 22.95 -13.86 10.95
C LEU A 83 24.31 -13.58 10.29
N ASN A 84 24.46 -12.38 9.72
CA ASN A 84 25.74 -11.94 9.14
C ASN A 84 26.86 -11.92 10.18
N GLU A 85 26.61 -11.27 11.32
CA GLU A 85 27.58 -11.26 12.43
C GLU A 85 27.90 -12.67 12.92
N ILE A 86 26.88 -13.52 13.11
CA ILE A 86 27.09 -14.91 13.55
C ILE A 86 28.03 -15.66 12.61
N TYR A 87 27.76 -15.66 11.31
CA TYR A 87 28.59 -16.46 10.41
C TYR A 87 30.01 -15.89 10.29
N ILE A 88 30.19 -14.56 10.33
CA ILE A 88 31.52 -13.93 10.31
C ILE A 88 32.33 -14.36 11.53
N LYS A 89 31.71 -14.42 12.72
CA LYS A 89 32.40 -14.86 13.93
C LYS A 89 32.66 -16.36 13.96
N CYS A 90 31.74 -17.16 13.43
CA CYS A 90 31.79 -18.62 13.56
C CYS A 90 32.53 -19.33 12.42
N ILE A 91 32.70 -18.68 11.26
CA ILE A 91 33.40 -19.23 10.09
C ILE A 91 34.72 -18.45 9.89
N PRO A 92 35.86 -19.02 10.27
CA PRO A 92 37.16 -18.39 10.05
C PRO A 92 37.53 -18.37 8.57
N GLU A 93 38.21 -17.31 8.12
CA GLU A 93 38.59 -17.12 6.72
C GLU A 93 39.64 -18.12 6.23
N ALA A 94 40.52 -18.59 7.13
CA ALA A 94 41.75 -19.30 6.76
C ALA A 94 41.85 -20.75 7.29
N GLY A 95 40.71 -21.43 7.50
CA GLY A 95 40.70 -22.85 7.89
C GLY A 95 41.14 -23.15 9.32
N PHE A 96 41.30 -22.12 10.16
CA PHE A 96 41.56 -22.25 11.59
C PHE A 96 40.29 -22.66 12.38
N PHE A 97 40.43 -22.92 13.68
CA PHE A 97 39.28 -23.06 14.56
C PHE A 97 38.71 -21.68 14.93
N PRO A 98 37.38 -21.52 15.06
CA PRO A 98 36.79 -20.24 15.46
C PRO A 98 37.16 -19.91 16.91
N GLU A 99 37.87 -18.80 17.14
CA GLU A 99 38.17 -18.27 18.47
C GLU A 99 37.04 -17.38 19.01
N VAL A 100 35.80 -17.91 18.98
CA VAL A 100 34.64 -17.19 19.52
C VAL A 100 34.67 -17.28 21.04
N LYS A 101 34.83 -16.14 21.72
CA LYS A 101 34.77 -16.06 23.18
C LYS A 101 33.32 -16.13 23.66
N LYS A 102 33.12 -16.64 24.87
CA LYS A 102 31.82 -16.62 25.56
C LYS A 102 31.23 -15.22 25.59
N GLY A 103 29.92 -15.09 25.41
CA GLY A 103 29.23 -13.80 25.38
C GLY A 103 29.29 -13.05 24.04
N VAL A 104 30.16 -13.43 23.09
CA VAL A 104 30.33 -12.69 21.82
C VAL A 104 29.11 -12.84 20.91
N VAL A 105 28.48 -14.01 20.90
CA VAL A 105 27.36 -14.32 19.99
C VAL A 105 26.00 -14.18 20.64
N ASP A 106 25.95 -14.13 21.97
CA ASP A 106 24.74 -14.13 22.79
C ASP A 106 23.81 -12.99 22.39
N GLY A 107 24.35 -11.77 22.27
CA GLY A 107 23.57 -10.61 21.86
C GLY A 107 23.04 -10.67 20.42
N PHE A 108 23.69 -11.44 19.53
CA PHE A 108 23.16 -11.66 18.17
C PHE A 108 22.04 -12.68 18.17
N VAL A 109 22.19 -13.75 18.95
CA VAL A 109 21.18 -14.78 19.13
C VAL A 109 19.90 -14.23 19.77
N GLU A 110 20.05 -13.43 20.82
CA GLU A 110 18.94 -12.75 21.50
C GLU A 110 18.18 -11.84 20.52
N LYS A 111 18.88 -11.02 19.74
CA LYS A 111 18.26 -10.15 18.74
C LYS A 111 17.52 -10.92 17.64
N ILE A 112 18.02 -12.09 17.22
CA ILE A 112 17.30 -12.94 16.25
C ILE A 112 16.01 -13.48 16.88
N ALA A 113 16.08 -13.93 18.13
CA ALA A 113 14.90 -14.44 18.85
C ALA A 113 13.85 -13.33 19.03
N ASP A 114 14.27 -12.13 19.44
CA ASP A 114 13.41 -10.96 19.58
C ASP A 114 12.78 -10.54 18.25
N ALA A 115 13.57 -10.53 17.16
CA ALA A 115 13.06 -10.22 15.83
C ALA A 115 12.04 -11.27 15.37
N ASN A 116 12.27 -12.56 15.64
CA ASN A 116 11.31 -13.62 15.33
C ASN A 116 10.00 -13.44 16.10
N LEU A 117 10.08 -13.14 17.41
CA LEU A 117 8.90 -12.85 18.23
C LEU A 117 8.16 -11.60 17.73
N SER A 118 8.90 -10.55 17.40
CA SER A 118 8.37 -9.30 16.84
C SER A 118 7.61 -9.56 15.53
N PHE A 119 8.16 -10.35 14.61
CA PHE A 119 7.47 -10.73 13.38
C PHE A 119 6.19 -11.53 13.67
N LYS A 120 6.27 -12.54 14.54
CA LYS A 120 5.11 -13.37 14.94
C LYS A 120 3.97 -12.54 15.53
N ASN A 121 4.28 -11.45 16.23
CA ASN A 121 3.26 -10.55 16.79
C ASN A 121 2.73 -9.55 15.74
N ARG A 122 3.61 -8.99 14.89
CA ARG A 122 3.23 -7.98 13.89
C ARG A 122 2.44 -8.59 12.72
N ASN A 123 2.68 -9.85 12.37
CA ASN A 123 2.03 -10.49 11.23
C ASN A 123 0.49 -10.53 11.37
N PRO A 124 -0.10 -11.06 12.47
CA PRO A 124 -1.55 -11.01 12.69
C PRO A 124 -2.12 -9.59 12.76
N GLU A 125 -1.37 -8.63 13.32
CA GLU A 125 -1.81 -7.23 13.33
C GLU A 125 -1.94 -6.65 11.92
N PHE A 126 -1.03 -7.01 11.02
CA PHE A 126 -1.10 -6.60 9.63
C PHE A 126 -2.31 -7.20 8.93
N GLU A 127 -2.56 -8.50 9.13
CA GLU A 127 -3.73 -9.18 8.56
C GLU A 127 -5.04 -8.52 9.02
N ILE A 128 -5.19 -8.25 10.32
CA ILE A 128 -6.35 -7.53 10.87
C ILE A 128 -6.45 -6.14 10.25
N PHE A 129 -5.34 -5.39 10.18
CA PHE A 129 -5.32 -4.06 9.61
C PHE A 129 -5.81 -4.05 8.16
N VAL A 130 -5.31 -4.96 7.33
CA VAL A 130 -5.69 -5.04 5.91
C VAL A 130 -7.18 -5.29 5.72
N THR A 131 -7.83 -6.08 6.59
CA THR A 131 -9.29 -6.28 6.50
C THR A 131 -10.10 -4.99 6.69
N SER A 132 -9.52 -3.97 7.36
CA SER A 132 -10.16 -2.65 7.51
C SER A 132 -9.90 -1.71 6.32
N CYS A 133 -8.91 -2.01 5.48
CA CYS A 133 -8.50 -1.18 4.34
C CYS A 133 -9.23 -1.54 3.03
N SER A 134 -10.57 -1.54 3.04
CA SER A 134 -11.40 -1.95 1.90
C SER A 134 -11.19 -1.16 0.60
N HIS A 135 -10.63 0.05 0.69
CA HIS A 135 -10.34 0.92 -0.46
C HIS A 135 -8.88 0.86 -0.92
N ALA A 136 -8.03 -0.02 -0.36
CA ALA A 136 -6.66 -0.15 -0.83
C ALA A 136 -6.59 -0.81 -2.23
N ASP A 137 -5.51 -0.51 -2.97
CA ASP A 137 -5.23 -1.11 -4.27
C ASP A 137 -5.18 -2.65 -4.16
N PRO A 138 -6.07 -3.39 -4.86
CA PRO A 138 -6.08 -4.85 -4.82
C PRO A 138 -4.75 -5.49 -5.23
N TYR A 139 -4.02 -4.87 -6.18
CA TYR A 139 -2.71 -5.36 -6.59
C TYR A 139 -1.68 -5.16 -5.48
N ALA A 140 -1.70 -4.01 -4.79
CA ALA A 140 -0.83 -3.78 -3.64
C ALA A 140 -1.14 -4.74 -2.49
N LEU A 141 -2.42 -4.98 -2.20
CA LEU A 141 -2.85 -5.97 -1.22
C LEU A 141 -2.33 -7.37 -1.58
N GLN A 142 -2.55 -7.81 -2.81
CA GLN A 142 -2.06 -9.12 -3.26
C GLN A 142 -0.54 -9.26 -3.11
N GLN A 143 0.22 -8.27 -3.61
CA GLN A 143 1.69 -8.31 -3.55
C GLN A 143 2.19 -8.31 -2.09
N THR A 144 1.61 -7.50 -1.22
CA THR A 144 1.98 -7.49 0.21
C THR A 144 1.69 -8.82 0.88
N PHE A 145 0.56 -9.46 0.62
CA PHE A 145 0.28 -10.82 1.12
C PHE A 145 1.25 -11.87 0.57
N GLU A 146 1.58 -11.82 -0.72
CA GLU A 146 2.55 -12.74 -1.32
C GLU A 146 3.92 -12.63 -0.64
N TYR A 147 4.38 -11.41 -0.33
CA TYR A 147 5.64 -11.17 0.36
C TYR A 147 5.58 -11.54 1.85
N LEU A 148 4.45 -11.31 2.51
CA LEU A 148 4.23 -11.68 3.89
C LEU A 148 4.26 -13.21 4.07
N ASN A 149 3.57 -13.93 3.19
CA ASN A 149 3.58 -15.40 3.16
C ASN A 149 4.99 -15.96 2.92
N LYS A 150 5.80 -15.29 2.09
CA LYS A 150 7.21 -15.65 1.93
C LYS A 150 7.95 -15.43 3.25
N ALA A 151 7.83 -14.25 3.86
CA ALA A 151 8.45 -13.91 5.15
C ALA A 151 8.10 -14.93 6.25
N GLU A 152 6.83 -15.27 6.40
CA GLU A 152 6.34 -16.24 7.39
C GLU A 152 7.02 -17.60 7.26
N ARG A 153 7.13 -18.12 6.02
CA ARG A 153 7.83 -19.38 5.76
C ARG A 153 9.31 -19.33 6.18
N PHE A 154 9.96 -18.17 6.17
CA PHE A 154 11.32 -18.03 6.68
C PHE A 154 11.37 -18.03 8.20
N PHE A 155 10.51 -17.25 8.86
CA PHE A 155 10.46 -17.20 10.32
C PHE A 155 9.99 -18.53 10.95
N ALA A 156 9.29 -19.36 10.17
CA ALA A 156 8.91 -20.72 10.55
C ALA A 156 10.03 -21.77 10.34
N ARG A 157 11.20 -21.39 9.80
CA ARG A 157 12.29 -22.36 9.59
C ARG A 157 12.92 -22.78 10.91
N ASP A 158 12.97 -24.10 11.12
CA ASP A 158 13.63 -24.72 12.26
C ASP A 158 15.11 -24.33 12.38
N GLU A 159 15.77 -23.97 11.27
CA GLU A 159 17.18 -23.57 11.29
C GLU A 159 17.43 -22.30 12.12
N ILE A 160 16.50 -21.34 12.12
CA ILE A 160 16.61 -20.13 12.96
C ILE A 160 16.58 -20.55 14.42
N GLN A 161 15.60 -21.38 14.80
CA GLN A 161 15.45 -21.86 16.15
C GLN A 161 16.67 -22.69 16.60
N LYS A 162 17.20 -23.57 15.75
CA LYS A 162 18.41 -24.35 16.02
C LYS A 162 19.64 -23.48 16.26
N ILE A 163 19.79 -22.37 15.55
CA ILE A 163 20.88 -21.42 15.81
C ILE A 163 20.69 -20.80 17.20
N CYS A 164 19.47 -20.32 17.50
CA CYS A 164 19.18 -19.70 18.79
C CYS A 164 19.40 -20.65 19.98
N ASP A 165 18.97 -21.91 19.84
CA ASP A 165 18.99 -22.89 20.94
C ASP A 165 20.37 -23.50 21.20
N HIS A 166 21.23 -23.54 20.17
CA HIS A 166 22.46 -24.34 20.24
C HIS A 166 23.75 -23.54 20.10
N LEU A 167 23.71 -22.33 19.54
CA LEU A 167 24.95 -21.59 19.27
C LEU A 167 25.65 -21.15 20.55
N VAL A 168 24.92 -20.51 21.48
CA VAL A 168 25.49 -20.07 22.76
C VAL A 168 26.04 -21.26 23.56
N PRO A 169 25.28 -22.36 23.77
CA PRO A 169 25.81 -23.55 24.42
C PRO A 169 27.03 -24.17 23.70
N ALA A 170 27.07 -24.14 22.37
CA ALA A 170 28.22 -24.66 21.62
C ALA A 170 29.49 -23.84 21.87
N VAL A 171 29.37 -22.50 21.92
CA VAL A 171 30.48 -21.60 22.26
C VAL A 171 30.94 -21.80 23.70
N ASP A 172 30.00 -21.87 24.64
CA ASP A 172 30.31 -22.01 26.07
C ASP A 172 31.03 -23.32 26.42
N ASN A 173 30.74 -24.38 25.66
CA ASN A 173 31.35 -25.70 25.82
C ASN A 173 32.57 -25.91 24.90
N TYR A 174 33.04 -24.87 24.20
CA TYR A 174 34.15 -24.96 23.25
C TYR A 174 33.94 -26.06 22.18
N ASN A 175 32.69 -26.32 21.79
CA ASN A 175 32.36 -27.27 20.74
C ASN A 175 32.53 -26.61 19.37
N PHE A 176 33.78 -26.42 18.96
CA PHE A 176 34.13 -25.67 17.75
C PHE A 176 33.53 -26.26 16.48
N HIS A 177 33.38 -27.58 16.39
CA HIS A 177 32.75 -28.22 15.24
C HIS A 177 31.30 -27.75 15.08
N LEU A 178 30.52 -27.79 16.17
CA LEU A 178 29.13 -27.34 16.16
C LEU A 178 29.02 -25.83 15.92
N VAL A 179 29.94 -25.03 16.46
CA VAL A 179 30.01 -23.58 16.18
C VAL A 179 30.20 -23.31 14.68
N VAL A 180 31.15 -23.98 14.02
CA VAL A 180 31.36 -23.85 12.57
C VAL A 180 30.14 -24.32 11.78
N GLU A 181 29.52 -25.43 12.19
CA GLU A 181 28.32 -25.95 11.54
C GLU A 181 27.15 -24.96 11.60
N LEU A 182 26.85 -24.43 12.78
CA LEU A 182 25.81 -23.43 12.98
C LEU A 182 26.15 -22.13 12.25
N GLY A 183 27.42 -21.72 12.21
CA GLY A 183 27.89 -20.60 11.40
C GLY A 183 27.61 -20.80 9.90
N LYS A 184 27.90 -21.99 9.36
CA LYS A 184 27.58 -22.33 7.95
C LYS A 184 26.08 -22.29 7.68
N ARG A 185 25.26 -22.78 8.60
CA ARG A 185 23.79 -22.68 8.51
C ARG A 185 23.33 -21.23 8.53
N ALA A 186 23.90 -20.41 9.42
CA ALA A 186 23.60 -18.98 9.49
C ALA A 186 23.94 -18.26 8.18
N LYS A 187 25.08 -18.59 7.55
CA LYS A 187 25.45 -18.08 6.22
C LYS A 187 24.43 -18.49 5.14
N LEU A 188 24.06 -19.76 5.08
CA LEU A 188 23.08 -20.25 4.10
C LEU A 188 21.73 -19.56 4.26
N LEU A 189 21.27 -19.40 5.50
CA LEU A 189 20.06 -18.64 5.81
C LEU A 189 20.21 -17.17 5.37
N HIS A 190 21.31 -16.51 5.76
CA HIS A 190 21.58 -15.13 5.38
C HIS A 190 21.52 -14.93 3.85
N ASP A 191 22.20 -15.79 3.10
CA ASP A 191 22.26 -15.69 1.63
C ASP A 191 20.88 -15.92 0.99
N ASP A 192 20.07 -16.83 1.55
CA ASP A 192 18.70 -17.08 1.11
C ASP A 192 17.79 -15.88 1.42
N LEU A 193 17.81 -15.40 2.67
CA LEU A 193 17.03 -14.24 3.11
C LEU A 193 17.41 -12.98 2.33
N MET A 194 18.68 -12.79 1.97
CA MET A 194 19.13 -11.63 1.18
C MET A 194 18.53 -11.62 -0.22
N LYS A 195 18.32 -12.78 -0.85
CA LYS A 195 17.63 -12.87 -2.13
C LYS A 195 16.16 -12.47 -1.98
N HIS A 196 15.49 -13.03 -0.97
CA HIS A 196 14.08 -12.71 -0.71
C HIS A 196 13.87 -11.24 -0.33
N ARG A 197 14.76 -10.65 0.47
CA ARG A 197 14.71 -9.23 0.80
C ARG A 197 14.80 -8.36 -0.45
N LYS A 198 15.71 -8.67 -1.38
CA LYS A 198 15.84 -7.91 -2.63
C LYS A 198 14.56 -8.00 -3.47
N ASP A 199 13.99 -9.19 -3.60
CA ASP A 199 12.73 -9.38 -4.33
C ASP A 199 11.59 -8.57 -3.72
N ILE A 200 11.49 -8.57 -2.38
CA ILE A 200 10.47 -7.85 -1.63
C ILE A 200 10.67 -6.34 -1.75
N HIS A 201 11.91 -5.86 -1.61
CA HIS A 201 12.24 -4.44 -1.72
C HIS A 201 11.99 -3.90 -3.14
N ASN A 202 12.35 -4.67 -4.18
CA ASN A 202 12.08 -4.31 -5.57
C ASN A 202 10.57 -4.27 -5.84
N GLY A 203 9.83 -5.26 -5.35
CA GLY A 203 8.37 -5.27 -5.40
C GLY A 203 7.75 -4.06 -4.73
N PHE A 204 8.22 -3.73 -3.54
CA PHE A 204 7.77 -2.58 -2.77
C PHE A 204 8.05 -1.24 -3.47
N HIS A 205 9.24 -1.09 -4.04
CA HIS A 205 9.58 0.10 -4.80
C HIS A 205 8.67 0.27 -6.02
N ASN A 206 8.39 -0.83 -6.73
CA ASN A 206 7.46 -0.82 -7.85
C ASN A 206 6.03 -0.43 -7.41
N LEU A 207 5.54 -0.97 -6.29
CA LEU A 207 4.22 -0.61 -5.74
C LEU A 207 4.12 0.89 -5.40
N ILE A 208 5.17 1.45 -4.80
CA ILE A 208 5.25 2.88 -4.51
C ILE A 208 5.19 3.68 -5.81
N LEU A 209 6.00 3.33 -6.81
CA LEU A 209 6.02 4.02 -8.09
C LEU A 209 4.69 3.92 -8.86
N THR A 210 4.07 2.73 -8.91
CA THR A 210 2.78 2.55 -9.58
C THR A 210 1.67 3.29 -8.86
N SER A 211 1.67 3.29 -7.52
CA SER A 211 0.73 4.09 -6.76
C SER A 211 0.90 5.57 -7.10
N HIS A 212 2.13 6.11 -7.02
CA HIS A 212 2.43 7.51 -7.38
C HIS A 212 2.08 7.88 -8.82
N ASN A 213 2.33 7.01 -9.80
CA ASN A 213 2.02 7.27 -11.21
C ASN A 213 0.51 7.23 -11.49
N ASN A 214 -0.22 6.34 -10.82
CA ASN A 214 -1.69 6.38 -10.83
C ASN A 214 -2.21 7.68 -10.17
N PHE A 215 -1.45 8.31 -9.28
CA PHE A 215 -1.81 9.57 -8.64
C PHE A 215 -1.41 10.81 -9.45
N SER A 216 -0.26 10.82 -10.14
CA SER A 216 0.24 11.97 -10.91
C SER A 216 -0.43 12.11 -12.28
N GLY A 217 -0.79 11.00 -12.94
CA GLY A 217 -1.51 11.03 -14.22
C GLY A 217 -2.88 11.71 -14.15
N LEU A 218 -3.46 11.87 -12.95
CA LEU A 218 -4.74 12.51 -12.72
C LEU A 218 -4.64 13.98 -12.30
N ALA A 219 -3.47 14.45 -11.86
CA ALA A 219 -3.25 15.86 -11.57
C ALA A 219 -3.12 16.71 -12.85
N ILE A 220 -2.84 16.09 -13.99
CA ILE A 220 -2.61 16.77 -15.28
C ILE A 220 -3.92 16.98 -16.07
N GLN A 221 -5.08 16.55 -15.55
CA GLN A 221 -6.39 16.83 -16.15
C GLN A 221 -7.14 18.01 -15.50
N GLN A 222 -6.46 18.84 -14.71
CA GLN A 222 -6.94 20.17 -14.32
C GLN A 222 -6.43 21.23 -15.31
#